data_AF-A0A1B6H232-F1
#
_entry.id   AF-A0A1B6H232-F1
#
_cell.length_a   1.000
_cell.length_b   1.000
_cell.length_c   1.000
_cell.angle_alpha   90.00
_cell.angle_beta   90.00
_cell.angle_gamma   90.00
#
_symmetry.space_group_name_H-M   'P 1'
#
loop_
_entity.id
_entity.type
_entity.pdbx_description
1 polymer ?
#
loop_
_entity_poly.entity_id
_entity_poly.type
_entity_poly.pdbx_seq_one_letter_code
_entity_poly.pdbx_strand_id
1 'polypeptide(L)'
;VEELKEKIKSFERQNQRLREVFKTTSHEFREAVYQLFGYKVDGLPNKIYRLSSLYAEAPDDHLLFKMSGGMELLETPFSATCSEMIDLHLHHQHSIPVFLSALTMNLFQRQTLTSH
;
A
#
# COMPACT_ATOMS: atom_id res chain seq x y z
N VAL A 1 -9.91 -4.40 -46.04
CA VAL A 1 -10.45 -5.06 -44.82
C VAL A 1 -9.39 -5.91 -44.13
N GLU A 2 -8.61 -6.72 -44.85
CA GLU A 2 -7.59 -7.58 -44.22
C GLU A 2 -6.42 -6.80 -43.60
N GLU A 3 -5.90 -5.78 -44.29
CA GLU A 3 -4.84 -4.91 -43.75
C GLU A 3 -5.26 -4.17 -42.46
N LEU A 4 -6.54 -3.79 -42.34
CA LEU A 4 -7.11 -3.20 -41.13
C LEU A 4 -7.17 -4.20 -39.97
N LYS A 5 -7.53 -5.47 -40.25
CA LYS A 5 -7.52 -6.54 -39.24
C LYS A 5 -6.11 -6.86 -38.75
N GLU A 6 -5.12 -6.84 -39.65
CA GLU A 6 -3.72 -7.04 -39.28
C GLU A 6 -3.19 -5.92 -38.39
N LYS A 7 -3.52 -4.65 -38.72
CA LYS A 7 -3.20 -3.49 -37.88
C LYS A 7 -3.84 -3.58 -36.49
N ILE A 8 -5.12 -3.97 -36.40
CA ILE A 8 -5.81 -4.17 -35.12
C ILE A 8 -5.09 -5.23 -34.27
N LYS A 9 -4.80 -6.41 -34.84
CA LYS A 9 -4.06 -7.47 -34.14
C LYS A 9 -2.66 -7.06 -33.70
N SER A 10 -2.00 -6.19 -34.46
CA SER A 10 -0.70 -5.63 -34.09
C SER A 10 -0.83 -4.70 -32.88
N PHE A 11 -1.81 -3.78 -32.90
CA PHE A 11 -2.06 -2.87 -31.79
C PHE A 11 -2.51 -3.58 -30.51
N GLU A 12 -3.36 -4.61 -30.62
CA GLU A 12 -3.76 -5.42 -29.47
C GLU A 12 -2.57 -6.10 -28.81
N ARG A 13 -1.66 -6.70 -29.60
CA ARG A 13 -0.42 -7.30 -29.08
C ARG A 13 0.49 -6.28 -28.42
N GLN A 14 0.68 -5.12 -29.03
CA GLN A 14 1.49 -4.05 -28.44
C GLN A 14 0.90 -3.55 -27.12
N ASN A 15 -0.42 -3.36 -27.07
CA ASN A 15 -1.13 -2.92 -25.86
C ASN A 15 -1.07 -3.98 -24.75
N GLN A 16 -1.22 -5.27 -25.10
CA GLN A 16 -1.04 -6.36 -24.15
C GLN A 16 0.38 -6.36 -23.56
N ARG A 17 1.41 -6.29 -24.41
CA ARG A 17 2.81 -6.25 -23.95
C ARG A 17 3.07 -5.04 -23.06
N LEU A 18 2.53 -3.87 -23.40
CA LEU A 18 2.68 -2.67 -22.60
C LEU A 18 2.06 -2.84 -21.20
N ARG A 19 0.86 -3.44 -21.12
CA ARG A 19 0.20 -3.75 -19.85
C ARG A 19 0.98 -4.75 -19.01
N GLU A 20 1.55 -5.77 -19.63
CA GLU A 20 2.38 -6.77 -18.95
C GLU A 20 3.64 -6.13 -18.36
N VAL A 21 4.38 -5.34 -19.16
CA VAL A 21 5.57 -4.61 -18.69
C VAL A 21 5.21 -3.66 -17.54
N PHE A 22 4.13 -2.87 -17.70
CA PHE A 22 3.67 -1.97 -16.65
C PHE A 22 3.33 -2.70 -15.35
N LYS A 23 2.65 -3.85 -15.45
CA LYS A 23 2.30 -4.68 -14.30
C LYS A 23 3.56 -5.20 -13.59
N THR A 24 4.54 -5.70 -14.34
CA THR A 24 5.81 -6.20 -13.79
C THR A 24 6.59 -5.10 -13.10
N THR A 25 6.83 -3.97 -13.75
CA THR A 25 7.57 -2.84 -13.16
C THR A 25 6.85 -2.28 -11.93
N SER A 26 5.52 -2.16 -11.96
CA SER A 26 4.74 -1.71 -10.81
C SER A 26 4.78 -2.70 -9.64
N HIS A 27 4.89 -4.00 -9.93
CA HIS A 27 5.04 -5.03 -8.91
C HIS A 27 6.43 -4.97 -8.27
N GLU A 28 7.49 -4.95 -9.08
CA GLU A 28 8.87 -4.83 -8.61
C GLU A 28 9.08 -3.62 -7.69
N PHE A 29 8.54 -2.46 -8.07
CA PHE A 29 8.61 -1.26 -7.24
C PHE A 29 7.89 -1.44 -5.89
N ARG A 30 6.69 -2.03 -5.88
CA ARG A 30 5.94 -2.28 -4.65
C ARG A 30 6.62 -3.30 -3.74
N GLU A 31 7.26 -4.32 -4.30
CA GLU A 31 8.06 -5.28 -3.53
C GLU A 31 9.28 -4.60 -2.89
N ALA A 32 9.97 -3.71 -3.62
CA ALA A 32 11.06 -2.94 -3.05
C ALA A 32 10.59 -2.04 -1.89
N VAL A 33 9.46 -1.33 -2.06
CA VAL A 33 8.84 -0.53 -0.99
C VAL A 33 8.48 -1.40 0.21
N TYR A 34 7.90 -2.59 -0.02
CA TYR A 34 7.52 -3.50 1.05
C TYR A 34 8.73 -3.99 1.85
N GLN A 35 9.80 -4.42 1.18
CA GLN A 35 11.00 -4.92 1.85
C GLN A 35 11.76 -3.83 2.61
N LEU A 36 11.80 -2.61 2.08
CA LEU A 36 12.55 -1.51 2.69
C LEU A 36 11.80 -0.85 3.85
N PHE A 37 10.48 -0.69 3.72
CA PHE A 37 9.69 0.11 4.65
C PHE A 37 8.71 -0.73 5.49
N GLY A 38 8.58 -2.01 5.20
CA GLY A 38 7.72 -2.94 5.95
C GLY A 38 6.24 -2.79 5.65
N TYR A 39 5.83 -2.09 4.59
CA TYR A 39 4.41 -1.94 4.23
C TYR A 39 4.13 -2.37 2.79
N LYS A 40 3.24 -3.34 2.65
CA LYS A 40 2.66 -3.69 1.36
C LYS A 40 1.59 -2.66 1.01
N VAL A 41 1.72 -2.03 -0.16
CA VAL A 41 0.82 -0.98 -0.64
C VAL A 41 -0.05 -1.50 -1.79
N ASP A 42 -1.34 -1.65 -1.58
CA ASP A 42 -2.30 -2.02 -2.62
C ASP A 42 -3.15 -0.83 -3.03
N GLY A 43 -3.17 -0.52 -4.33
CA GLY A 43 -4.07 0.48 -4.90
C GLY A 43 -5.47 -0.09 -5.09
N LEU A 44 -6.46 0.56 -4.49
CA LEU A 44 -7.88 0.27 -4.60
C LEU A 44 -8.58 1.33 -5.47
N PRO A 45 -9.84 1.11 -5.90
CA PRO A 45 -10.62 2.13 -6.57
C PRO A 45 -10.71 3.44 -5.77
N ASN A 46 -11.05 4.53 -6.46
CA ASN A 46 -11.27 5.85 -5.84
C ASN A 46 -10.04 6.44 -5.13
N LYS A 47 -8.83 6.10 -5.60
CA LYS A 47 -7.55 6.57 -5.05
C LYS A 47 -7.37 6.21 -3.56
N ILE A 48 -7.89 5.05 -3.18
CA ILE A 48 -7.69 4.48 -1.85
C ILE A 48 -6.48 3.54 -1.93
N TYR A 49 -5.64 3.58 -0.91
CA TYR A 49 -4.46 2.76 -0.79
C TYR A 49 -4.55 1.97 0.52
N ARG A 50 -4.46 0.65 0.43
CA ARG A 50 -4.38 -0.23 1.59
C ARG A 50 -2.93 -0.49 1.93
N LEU A 51 -2.59 -0.25 3.19
CA LEU A 51 -1.27 -0.53 3.75
C LEU A 51 -1.40 -1.70 4.72
N SER A 52 -0.67 -2.78 4.44
CA SER A 52 -0.55 -3.94 5.32
C SER A 52 0.89 -4.05 5.80
N SER A 53 1.08 -4.13 7.12
CA SER A 53 2.41 -4.24 7.73
C SER A 53 3.01 -5.63 7.52
N LEU A 54 4.33 -5.69 7.35
CA LEU A 54 5.13 -6.91 7.41
C LEU A 54 4.97 -7.63 8.76
N TYR A 55 4.67 -6.86 9.81
CA TYR A 55 4.50 -7.33 11.19
C TYR A 55 3.02 -7.36 11.61
N ALA A 56 2.08 -7.42 10.65
CA ALA A 56 0.67 -7.56 10.95
C ALA A 56 0.40 -8.85 11.76
N GLU A 57 -0.42 -8.74 12.81
CA GLU A 57 -0.75 -9.88 13.69
C GLU A 57 -1.89 -10.72 13.09
N ALA A 58 -2.81 -10.07 12.35
CA ALA A 58 -3.89 -10.72 11.61
C ALA A 58 -3.88 -10.37 10.11
N PRO A 59 -4.38 -11.27 9.22
CA PRO A 59 -4.45 -11.01 7.78
C PRO A 59 -5.27 -9.77 7.38
N ASP A 60 -6.24 -9.41 8.21
CA ASP A 60 -7.13 -8.26 8.00
C ASP A 60 -6.61 -6.97 8.66
N ASP A 61 -5.44 -6.99 9.30
CA ASP A 61 -4.84 -5.79 9.87
C ASP A 61 -4.28 -4.89 8.77
N HIS A 62 -4.98 -3.80 8.50
CA HIS A 62 -4.57 -2.83 7.50
C HIS A 62 -5.05 -1.43 7.81
N LEU A 63 -4.28 -0.47 7.29
CA LEU A 63 -4.66 0.93 7.23
C LEU A 63 -5.20 1.24 5.83
N LEU A 64 -6.12 2.18 5.75
CA LEU A 64 -6.62 2.71 4.49
C LEU A 64 -6.29 4.20 4.41
N PHE A 65 -5.61 4.60 3.35
CA PHE A 65 -5.36 6.01 3.05
C PHE A 65 -6.08 6.41 1.77
N LYS A 66 -6.72 7.57 1.77
CA LYS A 66 -7.32 8.17 0.58
C LYS A 66 -6.46 9.32 0.09
N MET A 67 -6.21 9.36 -1.21
CA MET A 67 -5.49 10.48 -1.82
C MET A 67 -6.46 11.55 -2.32
N SER A 68 -6.62 12.62 -1.52
CA SER A 68 -7.50 13.78 -1.77
C SER A 68 -6.78 15.10 -1.48
N GLY A 69 -5.89 15.54 -2.37
CA GLY A 69 -5.06 16.74 -2.13
C GLY A 69 -3.94 16.53 -1.09
N GLY A 70 -3.93 15.36 -0.46
CA GLY A 70 -2.92 14.81 0.44
C GLY A 70 -3.29 13.35 0.73
N MET A 71 -2.59 12.70 1.65
CA MET A 71 -2.97 11.37 2.15
C MET A 71 -3.77 11.53 3.44
N GLU A 72 -5.01 11.03 3.45
CA GLU A 72 -5.91 11.06 4.60
C GLU A 72 -6.15 9.63 5.09
N LEU A 73 -5.96 9.39 6.38
CA LEU A 73 -6.27 8.09 6.99
C LEU A 73 -7.80 7.92 7.08
N LEU A 74 -8.29 6.78 6.61
CA LEU A 74 -9.67 6.34 6.80
C LEU A 74 -9.75 5.39 7.99
N GLU A 75 -10.90 5.41 8.68
CA GLU A 75 -11.14 4.53 9.82
C GLU A 75 -11.23 3.06 9.36
N THR A 76 -10.50 2.20 10.07
CA THR A 76 -10.56 0.74 9.97
C THR A 76 -10.60 0.15 11.38
N PRO A 77 -11.03 -1.12 11.54
CA PRO A 77 -10.92 -1.80 12.83
C PRO A 77 -9.49 -1.77 13.38
N PHE A 78 -8.49 -1.92 12.51
CA PHE A 78 -7.08 -1.86 12.88
C PHE A 78 -6.64 -0.46 13.28
N SER A 79 -7.07 0.60 12.58
CA SER A 79 -6.70 1.98 12.95
C SER A 79 -7.19 2.35 14.34
N ALA A 80 -8.35 1.84 14.77
CA ALA A 80 -8.89 2.06 16.11
C ALA A 80 -7.93 1.54 17.22
N THR A 81 -7.16 0.48 16.94
CA THR A 81 -6.15 -0.05 17.88
C THR A 81 -4.92 0.84 18.03
N CYS A 82 -4.75 1.81 17.12
CA CYS A 82 -3.59 2.70 17.05
C CYS A 82 -3.95 4.16 17.37
N SER A 83 -5.09 4.39 18.03
CA SER A 83 -5.68 5.73 18.22
C SER A 83 -4.73 6.74 18.88
N GLU A 84 -3.95 6.32 19.89
CA GLU A 84 -2.97 7.20 20.55
C GLU A 84 -1.84 7.63 19.60
N MET A 85 -1.32 6.70 18.79
CA MET A 85 -0.29 7.00 17.79
C MET A 85 -0.84 7.88 16.66
N ILE A 86 -2.09 7.67 16.25
CA ILE A 86 -2.78 8.51 15.27
C ILE A 86 -2.88 9.94 15.81
N ASP A 87 -3.36 10.10 17.04
CA ASP A 87 -3.52 11.41 17.66
C ASP A 87 -2.19 12.15 17.77
N LEU A 88 -1.16 11.50 18.31
CA LEU A 88 0.15 12.12 18.44
C LEU A 88 0.80 12.45 17.09
N HIS A 89 0.87 11.48 16.18
CA HIS A 89 1.72 11.61 14.99
C HIS A 89 1.00 12.22 13.79
N LEU A 90 -0.31 12.00 13.63
CA LEU A 90 -1.09 12.56 12.52
C LEU A 90 -1.79 13.86 12.92
N HIS A 91 -2.40 13.95 14.11
CA HIS A 91 -3.11 15.16 14.53
C HIS A 91 -2.19 16.24 15.11
N HIS A 92 -1.23 15.90 15.97
CA HIS A 92 -0.35 16.90 16.57
C HIS A 92 0.91 17.19 15.74
N GLN A 93 1.56 16.15 15.22
CA GLN A 93 2.83 16.30 14.49
C GLN A 93 2.65 16.41 12.97
N HIS A 94 1.46 16.12 12.46
CA HIS A 94 1.13 16.18 11.02
C HIS A 94 2.09 15.39 10.12
N SER A 95 2.55 14.21 10.56
CA SER A 95 3.57 13.43 9.86
C SER A 95 3.20 11.96 9.76
N ILE A 96 2.74 11.57 8.57
CA ILE A 96 2.50 10.16 8.20
C ILE A 96 3.77 9.32 8.30
N PRO A 97 4.95 9.77 7.83
CA PRO A 97 6.18 8.99 7.99
C PRO A 97 6.52 8.69 9.45
N VAL A 98 6.33 9.65 10.36
CA VAL A 98 6.57 9.43 11.80
C VAL A 98 5.55 8.44 12.37
N PHE A 99 4.27 8.58 12.04
CA PHE A 99 3.23 7.63 12.44
C PHE A 99 3.55 6.20 12.01
N LEU A 100 3.84 6.00 10.72
CA LEU A 100 4.13 4.68 10.17
C LEU A 100 5.41 4.08 10.77
N SER A 101 6.41 4.91 11.07
CA SER A 101 7.65 4.45 11.72
C SER A 101 7.39 3.98 13.16
N ALA A 102 6.65 4.77 13.94
CA ALA A 102 6.27 4.42 15.30
C ALA A 102 5.43 3.12 15.33
N LEU A 103 4.47 3.00 14.41
CA LEU A 103 3.66 1.80 14.26
C LEU A 103 4.50 0.57 13.89
N THR A 104 5.44 0.70 12.95
CA THR A 104 6.36 -0.39 12.59
C THR A 104 7.17 -0.87 13.79
N MET A 105 7.71 0.07 14.58
CA MET A 105 8.46 -0.28 15.80
C MET A 105 7.57 -0.98 16.84
N ASN A 106 6.35 -0.50 17.04
CA ASN A 106 5.40 -1.09 17.99
C ASN A 106 5.03 -2.53 17.58
N LEU A 107 4.64 -2.75 16.32
CA LEU A 107 4.27 -4.07 15.81
C LEU A 107 5.45 -5.06 15.88
N PHE A 108 6.65 -4.60 15.52
CA PHE A 108 7.86 -5.42 15.62
C PHE A 108 8.15 -5.86 17.06
N GLN A 109 8.00 -4.95 18.04
CA GLN A 109 8.20 -5.28 19.46
C GLN A 109 7.15 -6.30 19.94
N ARG A 110 5.89 -6.16 19.52
CA ARG A 110 4.83 -7.10 19.90
C ARG A 110 5.10 -8.51 19.38
N GLN A 111 5.53 -8.64 18.12
CA GLN A 111 5.85 -9.92 17.52
C GLN A 111 7.05 -10.62 18.19
N THR A 112 8.08 -9.84 18.56
CA THR A 112 9.29 -10.38 19.21
C THR A 112 9.06 -10.77 20.67
N LEU A 113 8.19 -10.05 21.40
CA LEU A 113 7.82 -10.40 22.78
C LEU A 113 6.92 -11.64 22.87
N THR A 114 6.06 -11.90 21.88
CA THR A 114 5.26 -13.15 21.82
C THR A 114 6.05 -14.38 21.39
N SER A 115 7.30 -14.22 20.93
CA SER A 115 8.16 -15.31 20.47
C SER A 115 9.07 -15.88 21.56
N HIS A 116 8.89 -15.47 22.82
CA HIS A 116 9.58 -15.95 24.02
C HIS A 116 8.56 -16.46 25.05
#